data_AF-A0AAE1VX98-F1
#
_entry.id   AF-A0AAE1VX98-F1
#
_cell.length_a   1.000
_cell.length_b   1.000
_cell.length_c   1.000
_cell.angle_alpha   90.00
_cell.angle_beta   90.00
_cell.angle_gamma   90.00
#
_symmetry.space_group_name_H-M   'P 1'
#
loop_
_entity.id
_entity.type
_entity.pdbx_description
1 polymer ?
#
loop_
_entity_poly.entity_id
_entity_poly.type
_entity_poly.pdbx_seq_one_letter_code
_entity_poly.pdbx_strand_id
1 'polypeptide(L)'
;MAVGPFFGAMGDSGAGGAEDSARGSMGGVWVLDREHGAGPGGNIAAGGPDNTAKGSSGVGSFICEDLPTNVCGFAIATSGKRCLLENSSGNDGKVEYQCKTSEVVVANMKEHIETDECIDACGADRNSVGISSDALLDSHFTSKLCSPACYQHCANIVDLYFNLAAGEGVYLPDLCNKQRTNPHRAMIELSSNGAALEDAADAPAPSPVSF
;
A
#
# COMPACT_ATOMS: atom_id res chain seq x y z
N MET A 1 63.68 -16.76 20.82
CA MET A 1 64.17 -17.81 19.91
C MET A 1 63.10 -18.90 19.87
N ALA A 2 62.56 -19.16 18.67
CA ALA A 2 61.77 -20.32 18.16
C ALA A 2 60.75 -20.98 19.10
N VAL A 3 59.51 -21.30 18.69
CA VAL A 3 59.14 -22.25 17.63
C VAL A 3 57.64 -22.08 17.30
N GLY A 4 57.27 -22.13 16.02
CA GLY A 4 55.86 -22.25 15.60
C GLY A 4 55.39 -23.71 15.58
N PRO A 5 54.16 -23.95 15.08
CA PRO A 5 53.95 -25.10 14.23
C PRO A 5 53.25 -24.77 12.91
N PHE A 6 53.72 -25.51 11.92
CA PHE A 6 53.18 -25.78 10.60
C PHE A 6 51.79 -26.43 10.70
N PHE A 7 50.85 -26.07 9.81
CA PHE A 7 49.80 -26.98 9.36
C PHE A 7 49.62 -26.82 7.84
N GLY A 8 49.80 -27.93 7.13
CA GLY A 8 49.66 -28.04 5.69
C GLY A 8 48.37 -28.74 5.28
N ALA A 9 47.84 -28.26 4.15
CA ALA A 9 47.05 -28.87 3.08
C ALA A 9 46.13 -30.10 3.32
N MET A 10 44.90 -29.98 2.82
CA MET A 10 44.17 -31.01 2.07
C MET A 10 43.21 -30.32 1.09
N GLY A 11 43.27 -30.70 -0.19
CA GLY A 11 42.24 -30.40 -1.18
C GLY A 11 41.27 -31.58 -1.34
N ASP A 12 40.09 -31.33 -1.89
CA ASP A 12 39.57 -31.93 -3.15
C ASP A 12 38.12 -31.45 -3.44
N SER A 13 37.87 -31.18 -4.72
CA SER A 13 36.66 -31.37 -5.56
C SER A 13 35.22 -31.22 -5.04
N GLY A 14 34.41 -30.48 -5.84
CA GLY A 14 33.23 -31.08 -6.50
C GLY A 14 31.84 -30.45 -6.28
N ALA A 15 31.18 -30.11 -7.39
CA ALA A 15 29.73 -29.83 -7.61
C ALA A 15 29.16 -28.58 -6.91
N GLY A 16 28.45 -27.66 -7.58
CA GLY A 16 27.34 -27.84 -8.52
C GLY A 16 26.05 -27.43 -7.80
N GLY A 17 25.43 -26.31 -8.19
CA GLY A 17 24.18 -25.84 -7.58
C GLY A 17 23.93 -24.35 -7.81
N ALA A 18 23.17 -24.04 -8.86
CA ALA A 18 22.50 -22.76 -9.02
C ALA A 18 21.32 -22.73 -8.06
N GLU A 19 21.30 -21.78 -7.12
CA GLU A 19 20.14 -21.54 -6.26
C GLU A 19 19.93 -20.03 -6.12
N ASP A 20 19.08 -19.51 -7.00
CA ASP A 20 18.34 -18.26 -6.83
C ASP A 20 17.64 -18.25 -5.47
N SER A 21 18.17 -17.49 -4.51
CA SER A 21 17.44 -17.21 -3.28
C SER A 21 16.71 -15.88 -3.42
N ALA A 22 15.56 -15.97 -4.09
CA ALA A 22 14.49 -14.99 -3.98
C ALA A 22 14.04 -14.92 -2.51
N ARG A 23 14.51 -13.91 -1.77
CA ARG A 23 13.90 -13.53 -0.49
C ARG A 23 12.58 -12.83 -0.78
N GLY A 24 11.51 -13.62 -0.80
CA GLY A 24 10.14 -13.13 -0.75
C GLY A 24 9.92 -12.33 0.53
N SER A 25 9.64 -11.04 0.35
CA SER A 25 9.05 -10.19 1.38
C SER A 25 7.55 -10.48 1.38
N MET A 26 7.08 -11.24 2.36
CA MET A 26 5.64 -11.39 2.63
C MET A 26 5.14 -10.11 3.30
N GLY A 27 4.90 -9.08 2.49
CA GLY A 27 4.00 -7.98 2.85
C GLY A 27 2.57 -8.48 2.68
N GLY A 28 1.76 -8.36 3.73
CA GLY A 28 0.37 -8.79 3.72
C GLY A 28 -0.46 -7.94 2.78
N VAL A 29 -0.54 -8.34 1.51
CA VAL A 29 -1.61 -7.88 0.64
C VAL A 29 -2.91 -8.50 1.16
N TRP A 30 -3.89 -7.68 1.52
CA TRP A 30 -5.26 -8.14 1.73
C TRP A 30 -5.85 -8.56 0.38
N VAL A 31 -5.43 -9.71 -0.15
CA VAL A 31 -6.14 -10.41 -1.22
C VAL A 31 -7.22 -11.22 -0.54
N LEU A 32 -8.47 -10.75 -0.63
CA LEU A 32 -9.62 -11.60 -0.32
C LEU A 32 -9.66 -12.74 -1.36
N ASP A 33 -9.35 -13.96 -0.91
CA ASP A 33 -9.52 -15.19 -1.67
C ASP A 33 -10.95 -15.28 -2.22
N ARG A 34 -11.07 -15.36 -3.55
CA ARG A 34 -12.32 -15.62 -4.27
C ARG A 34 -12.42 -17.11 -4.58
N GLU A 35 -13.33 -17.81 -3.92
CA GLU A 35 -13.70 -19.18 -4.28
C GLU A 35 -14.34 -19.24 -5.68
N HIS A 36 -13.93 -20.26 -6.45
CA HIS A 36 -14.32 -20.50 -7.82
C HIS A 36 -15.70 -21.19 -7.91
N GLY A 37 -16.68 -20.49 -8.49
CA GLY A 37 -17.95 -21.08 -8.93
C GLY A 37 -18.05 -21.05 -10.46
N ALA A 38 -17.79 -22.18 -11.11
CA ALA A 38 -17.92 -22.35 -12.56
C ALA A 38 -19.40 -22.50 -12.98
N GLY A 39 -19.81 -21.80 -14.05
CA GLY A 39 -21.06 -21.98 -14.76
C GLY A 39 -20.94 -21.51 -16.22
N PRO A 40 -21.45 -22.24 -17.23
CA PRO A 40 -21.08 -22.02 -18.62
C PRO A 40 -22.09 -21.16 -19.42
N GLY A 41 -21.57 -20.45 -20.42
CA GLY A 41 -22.20 -20.28 -21.74
C GLY A 41 -23.11 -19.07 -21.95
N GLY A 42 -22.65 -18.11 -22.76
CA GLY A 42 -23.47 -17.04 -23.33
C GLY A 42 -22.72 -16.23 -24.38
N ASN A 43 -23.23 -16.24 -25.61
CA ASN A 43 -22.57 -15.81 -26.85
C ASN A 43 -22.35 -14.28 -27.01
N ILE A 44 -21.18 -13.95 -27.57
CA ILE A 44 -20.83 -12.84 -28.49
C ILE A 44 -21.94 -11.85 -28.91
N ALA A 45 -21.68 -10.56 -28.66
CA ALA A 45 -22.08 -9.46 -29.55
C ALA A 45 -20.95 -8.42 -29.61
N ALA A 46 -20.41 -8.22 -30.80
CA ALA A 46 -19.47 -7.16 -31.12
C ALA A 46 -20.21 -5.81 -31.21
N GLY A 47 -19.80 -4.83 -30.42
CA GLY A 47 -20.20 -3.43 -30.50
C GLY A 47 -18.94 -2.57 -30.57
N GLY A 48 -18.90 -1.65 -31.54
CA GLY A 48 -17.71 -0.87 -31.91
C GLY A 48 -17.30 0.23 -30.92
N PRO A 49 -16.27 1.03 -31.27
CA PRO A 49 -15.68 2.02 -30.38
C PRO A 49 -16.52 3.29 -30.30
N ASP A 50 -17.39 3.39 -29.30
CA ASP A 50 -17.99 4.67 -28.92
C ASP A 50 -17.00 5.46 -28.05
N ASN A 51 -16.14 6.24 -28.72
CA ASN A 51 -15.31 7.28 -28.12
C ASN A 51 -16.15 8.51 -27.69
N THR A 52 -17.24 8.29 -26.98
CA THR A 52 -17.97 9.37 -26.31
C THR A 52 -17.48 9.43 -24.88
N ALA A 53 -16.41 10.19 -24.66
CA ALA A 53 -16.07 10.70 -23.34
C ALA A 53 -17.23 11.58 -22.86
N LYS A 54 -18.22 10.96 -22.22
CA LYS A 54 -19.28 11.66 -21.52
C LYS A 54 -18.67 12.19 -20.22
N GLY A 55 -17.99 13.32 -20.34
CA GLY A 55 -17.57 14.12 -19.19
C GLY A 55 -18.82 14.59 -18.44
N SER A 56 -19.24 13.84 -17.42
CA SER A 56 -20.24 14.29 -16.48
C SER A 56 -19.58 15.17 -15.43
N SER A 57 -19.20 16.38 -15.84
CA SER A 57 -18.96 17.48 -14.90
C SER A 57 -20.31 17.99 -14.39
N GLY A 58 -20.84 17.30 -13.38
CA GLY A 58 -22.10 17.62 -12.69
C GLY A 58 -22.42 16.50 -11.71
N VAL A 59 -22.43 16.83 -10.41
CA VAL A 59 -22.61 15.90 -9.28
C VAL A 59 -23.97 15.20 -9.39
N GLY A 60 -23.95 14.04 -10.03
CA GLY A 60 -25.00 13.04 -10.00
C GLY A 60 -24.45 11.81 -9.30
N SER A 61 -25.37 10.98 -8.78
CA SER A 61 -25.01 9.70 -8.20
C SER A 61 -24.20 8.85 -9.18
N PHE A 62 -23.11 8.26 -8.73
CA PHE A 62 -22.28 7.36 -9.54
C PHE A 62 -21.82 6.13 -8.74
N ILE A 63 -21.53 5.05 -9.47
CA ILE A 63 -20.85 3.85 -8.97
C ILE A 63 -19.44 3.79 -9.56
N CYS A 64 -18.53 3.06 -8.93
CA CYS A 64 -17.13 3.01 -9.35
C CYS A 64 -16.97 2.42 -10.76
N GLU A 65 -17.78 1.41 -11.10
CA GLU A 65 -17.72 0.68 -12.36
C GLU A 65 -18.03 1.55 -13.59
N ASP A 66 -18.71 2.70 -13.39
CA ASP A 66 -19.03 3.66 -14.45
C ASP A 66 -17.91 4.70 -14.67
N LEU A 67 -16.92 4.76 -13.77
CA LEU A 67 -15.81 5.71 -13.88
C LEU A 67 -14.75 5.23 -14.87
N PRO A 68 -14.19 6.13 -15.68
CA PRO A 68 -13.03 5.78 -16.48
C PRO A 68 -11.82 5.50 -15.58
N THR A 69 -10.94 4.63 -16.03
CA THR A 69 -9.82 4.12 -15.23
C THR A 69 -8.88 5.24 -14.75
N ASN A 70 -8.73 6.29 -15.54
CA ASN A 70 -7.87 7.43 -15.23
C ASN A 70 -8.42 8.38 -14.15
N VAL A 71 -9.66 8.19 -13.66
CA VAL A 71 -10.22 8.96 -12.52
C VAL A 71 -10.76 8.08 -11.40
N CYS A 72 -10.72 6.75 -11.58
CA CYS A 72 -11.20 5.76 -10.63
C CYS A 72 -10.45 5.80 -9.30
N GLY A 73 -9.11 5.86 -9.37
CA GLY A 73 -8.27 5.89 -8.18
C GLY A 73 -8.66 7.06 -7.27
N PHE A 74 -8.81 6.75 -5.98
CA PHE A 74 -9.21 7.71 -4.93
C PHE A 74 -10.61 8.29 -5.06
N ALA A 75 -11.50 7.74 -5.90
CA ALA A 75 -12.90 8.14 -5.92
C ALA A 75 -13.71 7.47 -4.79
N ILE A 76 -14.85 8.08 -4.43
CA ILE A 76 -15.84 7.54 -3.48
C ILE A 76 -17.21 7.62 -4.13
N ALA A 77 -17.82 6.45 -4.35
CA ALA A 77 -19.13 6.33 -4.96
C ALA A 77 -20.27 6.89 -4.08
N THR A 78 -21.47 6.98 -4.64
CA THR A 78 -22.69 7.37 -3.89
C THR A 78 -23.00 6.44 -2.73
N SER A 79 -22.58 5.17 -2.82
CA SER A 79 -22.67 4.21 -1.72
C SER A 79 -21.80 4.57 -0.51
N GLY A 80 -20.87 5.53 -0.65
CA GLY A 80 -19.85 5.87 0.33
C GLY A 80 -18.67 4.90 0.35
N LYS A 81 -18.61 3.97 -0.60
CA LYS A 81 -17.49 3.03 -0.74
C LYS A 81 -16.40 3.61 -1.65
N ARG A 82 -15.14 3.34 -1.32
CA ARG A 82 -13.99 3.76 -2.14
C ARG A 82 -13.93 2.96 -3.44
N CYS A 83 -13.50 3.61 -4.50
CA CYS A 83 -13.18 2.99 -5.78
C CYS A 83 -11.70 2.59 -5.82
N LEU A 84 -11.40 1.46 -6.45
CA LEU A 84 -10.03 1.01 -6.69
C LEU A 84 -9.89 0.44 -8.10
N LEU A 85 -8.69 0.54 -8.65
CA LEU A 85 -8.33 -0.12 -9.90
C LEU A 85 -7.94 -1.57 -9.62
N GLU A 86 -8.48 -2.49 -10.41
CA GLU A 86 -8.08 -3.89 -10.46
C GLU A 86 -7.48 -4.24 -11.82
N ASN A 87 -6.56 -5.19 -11.81
CA ASN A 87 -6.09 -5.83 -13.04
C ASN A 87 -7.19 -6.74 -13.59
N SER A 88 -7.40 -6.66 -14.90
CA SER A 88 -8.24 -7.57 -15.65
C SER A 88 -7.44 -8.21 -16.77
N SER A 89 -7.73 -9.48 -17.02
CA SER A 89 -7.11 -10.23 -18.11
C SER A 89 -7.79 -9.87 -19.43
N GLY A 90 -7.12 -9.12 -20.29
CA GLY A 90 -7.52 -8.98 -21.69
C GLY A 90 -7.34 -10.30 -22.44
N ASN A 91 -8.18 -10.55 -23.43
CA ASN A 91 -8.13 -11.78 -24.26
C ASN A 91 -6.79 -11.96 -25.00
N ASP A 92 -6.02 -10.88 -25.17
CA ASP A 92 -4.73 -10.86 -25.88
C ASP A 92 -3.51 -11.02 -24.93
N GLY A 93 -3.74 -11.33 -23.65
CA GLY A 93 -2.68 -11.40 -22.64
C GLY A 93 -2.15 -10.03 -22.18
N LYS A 94 -2.80 -8.94 -22.59
CA LYS A 94 -2.56 -7.59 -22.07
C LYS A 94 -3.31 -7.39 -20.76
N VAL A 95 -2.63 -6.77 -19.79
CA VAL A 95 -3.26 -6.31 -18.55
C VAL A 95 -4.08 -5.06 -18.87
N GLU A 96 -5.38 -5.13 -18.63
CA GLU A 96 -6.29 -3.98 -18.71
C GLU A 96 -6.74 -3.62 -17.30
N TYR A 97 -6.96 -2.33 -17.03
CA TYR A 97 -7.48 -1.90 -15.74
C TYR A 97 -8.99 -1.82 -15.74
N GLN A 98 -9.61 -2.20 -14.62
CA GLN A 98 -11.04 -2.01 -14.38
C GLN A 98 -11.24 -1.26 -13.07
N CYS A 99 -12.21 -0.34 -13.06
CA CYS A 99 -12.63 0.30 -11.82
C CYS A 99 -13.64 -0.59 -11.10
N LYS A 100 -13.43 -0.78 -9.79
CA LYS A 100 -14.31 -1.57 -8.92
C LYS A 100 -14.64 -0.84 -7.64
N THR A 101 -15.83 -1.11 -7.13
CA THR A 101 -16.24 -0.67 -5.80
C THR A 101 -15.58 -1.56 -4.74
N SER A 102 -14.78 -0.98 -3.85
CA SER A 102 -14.18 -1.68 -2.72
C SER A 102 -15.19 -1.93 -1.60
N GLU A 103 -14.79 -2.72 -0.59
CA GLU A 103 -15.57 -2.89 0.64
C GLU A 103 -15.29 -1.79 1.68
N VAL A 104 -14.33 -0.90 1.42
CA VAL A 104 -13.91 0.15 2.35
C VAL A 104 -14.91 1.30 2.30
N VAL A 105 -15.66 1.49 3.39
CA VAL A 105 -16.65 2.55 3.56
C VAL A 105 -16.01 3.79 4.15
N VAL A 106 -16.28 4.95 3.55
CA VAL A 106 -15.88 6.27 4.04
C VAL A 106 -17.04 6.89 4.81
N ALA A 107 -16.78 7.31 6.04
CA ALA A 107 -17.83 7.76 6.95
C ALA A 107 -18.50 9.07 6.50
N ASN A 108 -17.70 10.08 6.16
CA ASN A 108 -18.16 11.47 6.02
C ASN A 108 -18.00 12.04 4.60
N MET A 109 -17.73 11.20 3.61
CA MET A 109 -17.50 11.64 2.23
C MET A 109 -18.17 10.67 1.26
N LYS A 110 -18.86 11.21 0.27
CA LYS A 110 -19.57 10.48 -0.79
C LYS A 110 -19.51 11.29 -2.07
N GLU A 111 -19.64 10.63 -3.21
CA GLU A 111 -19.72 11.28 -4.52
C GLU A 111 -18.52 12.19 -4.80
N HIS A 112 -17.33 11.77 -4.35
CA HIS A 112 -16.10 12.55 -4.44
C HIS A 112 -15.14 11.89 -5.41
N ILE A 113 -14.58 12.67 -6.33
CA ILE A 113 -13.48 12.26 -7.21
C ILE A 113 -12.31 13.16 -6.88
N GLU A 114 -11.17 12.55 -6.56
CA GLU A 114 -9.99 13.32 -6.18
C GLU A 114 -9.44 14.14 -7.34
N THR A 115 -8.91 15.33 -7.04
CA THR A 115 -8.37 16.24 -8.06
C THR A 115 -6.92 15.88 -8.41
N ASP A 116 -6.47 16.22 -9.62
CA ASP A 116 -5.07 16.02 -10.00
C ASP A 116 -4.12 16.81 -9.10
N GLU A 117 -4.54 18.00 -8.64
CA GLU A 117 -3.79 18.79 -7.67
C GLU A 117 -3.50 18.01 -6.39
N CYS A 118 -4.50 17.29 -5.86
CA CYS A 118 -4.31 16.48 -4.66
C CYS A 118 -3.50 15.21 -4.91
N ILE A 119 -3.68 14.57 -6.07
CA ILE A 119 -2.84 13.42 -6.46
C ILE A 119 -1.36 13.83 -6.47
N ASP A 120 -1.04 14.94 -7.12
CA ASP A 120 0.33 15.44 -7.26
C ASP A 120 0.92 15.93 -5.93
N ALA A 121 0.13 16.64 -5.12
CA ALA A 121 0.52 17.16 -3.82
C ALA A 121 0.82 16.03 -2.82
N CYS A 122 0.02 14.97 -2.84
CA CYS A 122 0.21 13.82 -1.96
C CYS A 122 1.21 12.80 -2.50
N GLY A 123 1.62 12.91 -3.76
CA GLY A 123 2.51 11.93 -4.40
C GLY A 123 1.83 10.60 -4.69
N ALA A 124 0.50 10.60 -4.75
CA ALA A 124 -0.29 9.43 -5.12
C ALA A 124 -0.21 9.18 -6.64
N ASP A 125 -0.54 7.97 -7.07
CA ASP A 125 -0.67 7.62 -8.49
C ASP A 125 -2.08 7.08 -8.76
N ARG A 126 -2.80 7.72 -9.69
CA ARG A 126 -4.14 7.31 -10.12
C ARG A 126 -4.20 5.92 -10.70
N ASN A 127 -3.08 5.41 -11.22
CA ASN A 127 -2.98 4.10 -11.86
C ASN A 127 -2.53 3.00 -10.88
N SER A 128 -2.42 3.32 -9.58
CA SER A 128 -2.13 2.31 -8.56
C SER A 128 -3.25 1.28 -8.51
N VAL A 129 -2.87 0.01 -8.58
CA VAL A 129 -3.80 -1.12 -8.47
C VAL A 129 -4.00 -1.45 -7.00
N GLY A 130 -5.27 -1.56 -6.59
CA GLY A 130 -5.64 -1.87 -5.21
C GLY A 130 -5.36 -0.74 -4.23
N ILE A 131 -5.34 -1.11 -2.94
CA ILE A 131 -5.07 -0.23 -1.81
C ILE A 131 -4.01 -0.94 -0.97
N SER A 132 -2.84 -0.32 -0.76
CA SER A 132 -1.76 -0.88 0.06
C SER A 132 -1.20 0.14 1.03
N SER A 133 -0.81 -0.34 2.21
CA SER A 133 -0.07 0.41 3.23
C SER A 133 1.41 0.56 2.90
N ASP A 134 1.94 -0.26 1.99
CA ASP A 134 3.36 -0.26 1.57
C ASP A 134 3.87 1.09 1.08
N ALA A 135 3.00 1.93 0.51
CA ALA A 135 3.38 3.28 0.09
C ALA A 135 3.92 4.12 1.25
N LEU A 136 3.48 3.87 2.50
CA LEU A 136 4.01 4.55 3.68
C LEU A 136 5.49 4.23 3.95
N LEU A 137 5.98 3.09 3.45
CA LEU A 137 7.40 2.71 3.48
C LEU A 137 8.23 3.43 2.41
N ASP A 138 7.62 4.17 1.49
CA ASP A 138 8.38 5.02 0.58
C ASP A 138 8.59 6.41 1.20
N SER A 139 9.84 6.75 1.48
CA SER A 139 10.21 8.03 2.10
C SER A 139 9.80 9.25 1.25
N HIS A 140 9.78 9.10 -0.08
CA HIS A 140 9.39 10.17 -0.99
C HIS A 140 7.87 10.39 -0.96
N PHE A 141 7.08 9.31 -1.06
CA PHE A 141 5.64 9.33 -0.86
C PHE A 141 5.27 9.93 0.50
N THR A 142 5.83 9.41 1.59
CA THR A 142 5.55 9.89 2.95
C THR A 142 5.93 11.37 3.13
N SER A 143 7.00 11.84 2.49
CA SER A 143 7.34 13.27 2.47
C SER A 143 6.25 14.13 1.82
N LYS A 144 5.72 13.70 0.66
CA LYS A 144 4.63 14.40 -0.05
C LYS A 144 3.30 14.31 0.70
N LEU A 145 2.92 13.13 1.18
CA LEU A 145 1.72 12.91 1.99
C LEU A 145 1.73 13.82 3.24
N CYS A 146 2.87 13.96 3.89
CA CYS A 146 3.04 14.80 5.08
C CYS A 146 3.35 16.27 4.75
N SER A 147 3.37 16.67 3.48
CA SER A 147 3.50 18.09 3.11
C SER A 147 2.24 18.86 3.52
N PRO A 148 2.34 20.17 3.85
CA PRO A 148 1.15 20.97 4.15
C PRO A 148 0.13 20.99 3.00
N ALA A 149 0.61 20.99 1.75
CA ALA A 149 -0.23 20.97 0.56
C ALA A 149 -1.15 19.75 0.52
N CYS A 150 -0.64 18.55 0.80
CA CYS A 150 -1.47 17.36 0.87
C CYS A 150 -2.26 17.30 2.20
N TYR A 151 -1.54 17.37 3.33
CA TYR A 151 -2.08 17.02 4.64
C TYR A 151 -3.25 17.91 5.08
N GLN A 152 -3.27 19.18 4.62
CA GLN A 152 -4.30 20.16 5.02
C GLN A 152 -5.41 20.33 3.97
N HIS A 153 -5.18 19.96 2.71
CA HIS A 153 -6.11 20.27 1.61
C HIS A 153 -6.70 19.02 0.93
N CYS A 154 -6.14 17.83 1.14
CA CYS A 154 -6.52 16.60 0.44
C CYS A 154 -7.11 15.57 1.40
N ALA A 155 -8.22 15.92 2.04
CA ALA A 155 -8.82 15.15 3.14
C ALA A 155 -9.11 13.68 2.78
N ASN A 156 -9.50 13.39 1.54
CA ASN A 156 -9.80 12.03 1.09
C ASN A 156 -8.57 11.11 1.04
N ILE A 157 -7.46 11.59 0.47
CA ILE A 157 -6.19 10.84 0.42
C ILE A 157 -5.63 10.71 1.84
N VAL A 158 -5.65 11.79 2.62
CA VAL A 158 -5.18 11.78 4.02
C VAL A 158 -5.99 10.81 4.86
N ASP A 159 -7.32 10.78 4.74
CA ASP A 159 -8.19 9.83 5.43
C ASP A 159 -7.87 8.38 5.06
N LEU A 160 -7.63 8.09 3.78
CA LEU A 160 -7.25 6.74 3.33
C LEU A 160 -5.97 6.28 4.04
N TYR A 161 -4.90 7.07 3.95
CA TYR A 161 -3.62 6.69 4.52
C TYR A 161 -3.58 6.78 6.05
N PHE A 162 -4.43 7.60 6.66
CA PHE A 162 -4.62 7.61 8.11
C PHE A 162 -5.18 6.27 8.59
N ASN A 163 -6.21 5.77 7.91
CA ASN A 163 -6.84 4.49 8.24
C ASN A 163 -5.92 3.31 7.92
N LEU A 164 -5.17 3.35 6.82
CA LEU A 164 -4.16 2.34 6.50
C LEU A 164 -3.04 2.30 7.54
N ALA A 165 -2.49 3.46 7.91
CA ALA A 165 -1.47 3.54 8.96
C ALA A 165 -2.00 3.00 10.29
N ALA A 166 -3.24 3.34 10.67
CA ALA A 166 -3.86 2.83 11.89
C ALA A 166 -4.03 1.30 11.86
N GLY A 167 -4.34 0.72 10.69
CA GLY A 167 -4.37 -0.72 10.48
C GLY A 167 -3.01 -1.40 10.69
N GLU A 168 -1.91 -0.69 10.43
CA GLU A 168 -0.53 -1.12 10.70
C GLU A 168 -0.04 -0.76 12.11
N GLY A 169 -0.92 -0.26 12.99
CA GLY A 169 -0.56 0.17 14.35
C GLY A 169 0.24 1.47 14.41
N VAL A 170 0.23 2.27 13.34
CA VAL A 170 0.97 3.53 13.23
C VAL A 170 0.01 4.72 13.26
N TYR A 171 0.32 5.73 14.06
CA TYR A 171 -0.42 6.99 14.05
C TYR A 171 0.17 7.95 13.01
N LEU A 172 -0.56 8.19 11.91
CA LEU A 172 -0.09 9.01 10.78
C LEU A 172 0.40 10.42 11.20
N PRO A 173 -0.26 11.15 12.11
CA PRO A 173 0.24 12.46 12.56
C PRO A 173 1.63 12.38 13.22
N ASP A 174 1.89 11.34 14.01
CA ASP A 174 3.20 11.12 14.62
C ASP A 174 4.25 10.75 13.56
N LEU A 175 3.86 9.93 12.57
CA LEU A 175 4.71 9.63 11.42
C LEU A 175 5.09 10.93 10.69
N CYS A 176 4.13 11.80 10.41
CA CYS A 176 4.39 13.07 9.72
C CYS A 176 5.26 14.03 10.56
N ASN A 177 5.09 14.06 11.88
CA ASN A 177 5.96 14.85 12.76
C ASN A 177 7.40 14.32 12.75
N LYS A 178 7.58 12.99 12.77
CA LYS A 178 8.90 12.35 12.66
C LYS A 178 9.50 12.57 11.28
N GLN A 179 8.73 12.48 10.20
CA GLN A 179 9.22 12.72 8.84
C GLN A 179 9.79 14.14 8.68
N ARG A 180 9.14 15.15 9.27
CA ARG A 180 9.59 16.55 9.22
C ARG A 180 10.84 16.83 10.05
N THR A 181 11.04 16.10 11.14
CA THR A 181 12.14 16.33 12.09
C THR A 181 13.34 15.42 11.86
N ASN A 182 13.11 14.15 11.53
CA ASN A 182 14.11 13.13 11.25
C ASN A 182 13.53 12.00 10.34
N PRO A 183 13.63 12.13 9.01
CA PRO A 183 13.05 11.17 8.07
C PRO A 183 13.67 9.76 8.15
N HIS A 184 14.94 9.65 8.54
CA HIS A 184 15.59 8.35 8.73
C HIS A 184 14.97 7.55 9.89
N ARG A 185 14.53 8.22 10.97
CA ARG A 185 13.93 7.55 12.12
C ARG A 185 12.52 7.05 11.83
N ALA A 186 11.73 7.83 11.09
CA ALA A 186 10.36 7.48 10.70
C ALA A 186 10.31 6.12 9.96
N MET A 187 11.23 5.93 9.02
CA MET A 187 11.34 4.71 8.21
C MET A 187 11.69 3.45 9.02
N ILE A 188 12.62 3.56 9.98
CA ILE A 188 13.04 2.43 10.82
C ILE A 188 11.86 1.92 11.65
N GLU A 189 11.05 2.82 12.20
CA GLU A 189 9.90 2.42 13.02
C GLU A 189 8.82 1.74 12.18
N LEU A 190 8.48 2.30 11.00
CA LEU A 190 7.53 1.66 10.09
C LEU A 190 7.96 0.24 9.68
N SER A 191 9.26 0.05 9.45
CA SER A 191 9.81 -1.26 9.09
C SER A 191 9.95 -2.21 10.29
N SER A 192 9.94 -1.68 11.52
CA SER A 192 10.23 -2.45 12.75
C SER A 192 8.99 -2.74 13.60
N ASN A 193 7.83 -2.18 13.27
CA ASN A 193 6.59 -2.33 14.04
C ASN A 193 5.87 -3.68 13.85
N GLY A 194 6.60 -4.72 13.41
CA GLY A 194 6.20 -6.12 13.61
C GLY A 194 6.39 -6.64 15.04
N ALA A 195 6.76 -5.78 15.99
CA ALA A 195 6.92 -6.13 17.40
C ALA A 195 5.75 -5.56 18.21
N ALA A 196 4.97 -6.46 18.80
CA ALA A 196 3.94 -6.17 19.77
C ALA A 196 4.46 -5.20 20.84
N LEU A 197 3.64 -4.20 21.16
CA LEU A 197 3.80 -3.38 22.36
C LEU A 197 3.56 -4.29 23.58
N GLU A 198 4.62 -4.95 24.07
CA GLU A 198 4.61 -5.47 25.43
C GLU A 198 5.07 -4.38 26.39
N ASP A 199 4.19 -4.17 27.35
CA ASP A 199 4.14 -3.12 28.35
C ASP A 199 5.42 -3.02 29.18
N ALA A 200 5.85 -1.78 29.40
CA ALA A 200 6.96 -1.43 30.26
C ALA A 200 6.53 -1.59 31.73
N ALA A 201 6.74 -2.78 32.29
CA ALA A 201 6.69 -2.97 33.74
C ALA A 201 8.08 -2.71 34.34
N ASP A 202 8.23 -1.49 34.82
CA ASP A 202 9.23 -1.02 35.78
C ASP A 202 9.40 -2.03 36.94
N ALA A 203 10.57 -2.68 37.01
CA ALA A 203 10.95 -3.51 38.15
C ALA A 203 11.99 -2.74 38.99
N PRO A 204 11.72 -2.44 40.28
CA PRO A 204 12.67 -1.74 41.13
C PRO A 204 13.86 -2.64 41.48
N ALA A 205 15.05 -2.04 41.49
CA ALA A 205 16.34 -2.68 41.76
C ALA A 205 16.41 -3.39 43.13
N PRO A 206 17.15 -4.51 43.26
CA PRO A 206 17.40 -5.13 44.56
C PRO A 206 18.40 -4.31 45.40
N SER A 207 18.09 -4.18 46.70
CA SER A 207 18.95 -3.51 47.70
C SER A 207 20.23 -4.30 48.00
N PRO A 208 21.32 -3.64 48.44
CA PRO A 208 22.58 -4.31 48.74
C PRO A 208 22.53 -5.06 50.08
N VAL A 209 23.08 -6.28 50.08
CA VAL A 209 23.37 -7.07 51.30
C VAL A 209 24.77 -6.71 51.79
N SER A 210 24.90 -6.31 53.05
CA SER A 210 26.19 -6.21 53.75
C SER A 210 26.42 -7.45 54.61
N PHE A 211 27.62 -8.01 54.54
CA PHE A 211 28.15 -9.03 55.46
C PHE A 211 29.10 -8.38 56.47
#